data_AF-A0A960EWH6-F1
#
_entry.id   AF-A0A960EWH6-F1
#
_cell.length_a   1.000
_cell.length_b   1.000
_cell.length_c   1.000
_cell.angle_alpha   90.00
_cell.angle_beta   90.00
_cell.angle_gamma   90.00
#
_symmetry.space_group_name_H-M   'P 1'
#
loop_
_entity.id
_entity.type
_entity.pdbx_description
1 polymer ?
#
loop_
_entity_poly.entity_id
_entity_poly.type
_entity_poly.pdbx_seq_one_letter_code
_entity_poly.pdbx_strand_id
1 'polypeptide(L)' 'MFERFTDRARRVVVLAQEEARLLNHNYIGTEH' A
#
# COMPACT_ATOMS: atom_id res chain seq x y z
N MET A 1 3.81 11.28 -6.84
CA MET A 1 3.22 9.98 -7.22
C MET A 1 1.73 9.87 -6.85
N PHE A 2 1.29 10.35 -5.68
CA PHE A 2 -0.10 10.18 -5.22
C PHE A 2 -1.00 11.43 -5.28
N GLU A 3 -0.63 12.44 -6.06
CA GLU A 3 -1.33 13.74 -6.10
C GLU A 3 -2.75 13.65 -6.66
N ARG A 4 -3.08 12.56 -7.36
CA ARG A 4 -4.42 12.28 -7.89
C ARG A 4 -5.30 11.44 -6.95
N PHE A 5 -4.78 11.02 -5.80
CA PHE A 5 -5.49 10.21 -4.84
C PHE A 5 -6.09 11.06 -3.73
N THR A 6 -7.29 10.68 -3.28
CA THR A 6 -7.83 11.22 -2.03
C THR A 6 -6.92 10.83 -0.86
N ASP A 7 -7.00 11.56 0.24
CA ASP A 7 -6.19 11.27 1.44
C ASP A 7 -6.39 9.84 1.95
N ARG A 8 -7.63 9.35 1.88
CA ARG A 8 -7.96 7.97 2.22
C ARG A 8 -7.26 6.98 1.28
N ALA A 9 -7.30 7.22 -0.03
CA ALA A 9 -6.64 6.34 -1.00
C ALA A 9 -5.11 6.34 -0.82
N ARG A 10 -4.50 7.48 -0.48
CA ARG A 10 -3.08 7.55 -0.12
C ARG A 10 -2.75 6.67 1.09
N ARG A 11 -3.59 6.73 2.13
CA ARG A 11 -3.40 5.91 3.33
C ARG A 11 -3.49 4.41 3.03
N VAL A 12 -4.41 3.98 2.17
CA VAL A 12 -4.55 2.56 1.78
C VAL A 12 -3.26 2.03 1.13
N VAL A 13 -2.64 2.80 0.23
CA VAL A 13 -1.39 2.36 -0.42
C VAL A 13 -0.25 2.18 0.59
N VAL A 14 -0.16 3.06 1.60
CA VAL A 14 0.84 2.93 2.67
C VAL A 14 0.58 1.69 3.52
N LEU A 15 -0.69 1.39 3.82
CA LEU A 15 -1.06 0.18 4.57
C LEU A 15 -0.73 -1.09 3.79
N ALA A 16 -1.01 -1.14 2.48
CA ALA A 16 -0.65 -2.28 1.63
C ALA A 16 0.87 -2.54 1.61
N GLN A 17 1.67 -1.47 1.59
CA GLN A 17 3.14 -1.57 1.70
C GLN A 17 3.58 -2.11 3.07
N GLU A 18 2.91 -1.71 4.15
CA GLU A 18 3.19 -2.18 5.50
C GLU A 18 2.85 -3.66 5.66
N GLU A 19 1.68 -4.10 5.19
CA GLU A 19 1.26 -5.51 5.18
C GLU A 19 2.23 -6.39 4.40
N ALA A 20 2.62 -5.97 3.18
CA ALA A 20 3.62 -6.68 2.39
C ALA A 20 4.95 -6.83 3.15
N ARG A 21 5.40 -5.78 3.85
CA ARG A 21 6.62 -5.81 4.67
C ARG A 21 6.49 -6.74 5.87
N LEU A 22 5.35 -6.72 6.57
CA LEU A 22 5.08 -7.59 7.72
C LEU A 22 5.06 -9.06 7.34
N LEU A 23 4.58 -9.37 6.13
CA LEU A 23 4.53 -10.73 5.58
C LEU A 23 5.83 -11.14 4.86
N ASN A 24 6.85 -10.27 4.81
CA ASN A 24 8.10 -10.47 4.08
C ASN A 24 7.89 -10.74 2.57
N HIS A 25 6.87 -10.12 1.98
CA HIS A 25 6.63 -10.15 0.54
C HIS A 25 7.51 -9.10 -0.15
N ASN A 26 8.10 -9.48 -1.28
CA ASN A 26 9.01 -8.62 -2.05
C ASN A 26 8.28 -7.65 -2.99
N TYR A 27 6.95 -7.74 -3.11
CA TYR A 27 6.12 -6.88 -3.94
C TYR A 27 4.74 -6.70 -3.30
N ILE A 28 4.03 -5.64 -3.70
CA ILE A 28 2.64 -5.40 -3.31
C ILE A 28 1.72 -6.05 -4.36
N GLY A 29 1.15 -7.21 -4.05
CA GLY A 29 0.07 -7.83 -4.83
C GLY A 29 -1.31 -7.30 -4.44
N THR A 30 -2.36 -7.78 -5.11
CA THR A 30 -3.77 -7.40 -4.84
C THR A 30 -4.30 -7.88 -3.49
N GLU A 31 -3.56 -8.78 -2.84
CA GLU A 31 -3.82 -9.33 -1.51
C GLU A 31 -3.47 -8.37 -0.36
N HIS A 32 -2.76 -7.26 -0.65
CA HIS A 32 -2.37 -6.23 0.32
C HIS A 32 -3.15 -4.93 0.11
#